data_AF-A0A560FTN9-F1
#
_entry.id   AF-A0A560FTN9-F1
#
_cell.length_a   1.000
_cell.length_b   1.000
_cell.length_c   1.000
_cell.angle_alpha   90.00
_cell.angle_beta   90.00
_cell.angle_gamma   90.00
#
_symmetry.space_group_name_H-M   'P 1'
#
loop_
_entity.id
_entity.type
_entity.pdbx_description
1 polymer ?
#
loop_
_entity_poly.entity_id
_entity_poly.type
_entity_poly.pdbx_seq_one_letter_code
_entity_poly.pdbx_strand_id
1 'polypeptide(L)' 'MRLGRLKPRWSIALLVAGGVGIFALANAHLIHVARSSWPGCVPHQKPGTAPGASSLSAAQSSC' A
#
# COMPACT_ATOMS: atom_id res chain seq x y z
N MET A 1 7.82 2.02 -34.14
CA MET A 1 9.23 2.08 -33.69
C MET A 1 9.83 0.68 -33.71
N ARG A 2 10.58 0.32 -34.76
CA ARG A 2 11.37 -0.93 -34.72
C ARG A 2 12.63 -0.62 -33.92
N LEU A 3 12.72 -1.09 -32.68
CA LEU A 3 13.98 -1.06 -31.95
C LEU A 3 14.97 -1.85 -32.82
N GLY A 4 15.92 -1.14 -33.43
CA GLY A 4 17.05 -1.77 -34.12
C GLY A 4 17.68 -2.80 -33.18
N ARG A 5 18.10 -3.94 -33.71
CA ARG A 5 18.57 -5.11 -32.94
C ARG A 5 19.59 -4.67 -31.88
N LEU A 6 19.12 -4.44 -30.64
CA LEU A 6 19.96 -3.99 -29.55
C LEU A 6 20.96 -5.10 -29.24
N LYS A 7 22.22 -4.72 -28.96
CA LYS A 7 23.22 -5.70 -28.52
C LYS A 7 22.65 -6.42 -27.28
N PRO A 8 22.79 -7.75 -27.16
CA PRO A 8 22.11 -8.55 -26.12
C PRO A 8 22.37 -8.03 -24.70
N ARG A 9 23.58 -7.52 -24.45
CA ARG A 9 23.97 -6.84 -23.21
C ARG A 9 23.07 -5.65 -22.84
N TRP A 10 22.66 -4.82 -23.80
CA TRP A 10 21.75 -3.70 -23.57
C TRP A 10 20.31 -4.15 -23.36
N SER A 11 19.86 -5.17 -24.09
CA SER A 11 18.54 -5.77 -23.88
C SER A 11 18.40 -6.36 -22.48
N ILE A 12 19.43 -7.06 -21.99
CA ILE A 12 19.47 -7.60 -20.62
C ILE A 12 19.46 -6.46 -19.60
N ALA A 13 20.27 -5.42 -19.80
CA ALA A 13 20.30 -4.28 -18.89
C ALA A 13 18.92 -3.59 -18.79
N LEU A 14 18.21 -3.43 -19.91
CA LEU A 14 16.86 -2.87 -19.92
C LEU A 14 15.85 -3.77 -19.20
N LEU A 15 15.94 -5.09 -19.38
CA LEU A 15 15.08 -6.05 -18.68
C LEU A 15 15.30 -5.99 -17.15
N VAL A 16 16.56 -5.97 -16.72
CA VAL A 16 16.90 -5.87 -15.29
C VAL A 16 16.43 -4.52 -14.73
N ALA A 17 16.72 -3.42 -15.40
CA ALA A 17 16.27 -2.09 -14.98
C ALA A 17 14.74 -1.99 -14.93
N GLY A 18 14.05 -2.57 -15.91
CA GLY A 18 12.59 -2.66 -15.92
C GLY A 18 12.04 -3.46 -14.74
N GLY A 19 12.62 -4.64 -14.46
CA GLY A 19 12.24 -5.46 -13.31
C GLY A 19 12.44 -4.76 -11.97
N VAL A 20 13.61 -4.12 -11.78
CA VAL A 20 13.91 -3.32 -10.59
C VAL A 20 12.93 -2.14 -10.46
N GLY A 21 12.63 -1.46 -11.56
CA GLY A 21 11.66 -0.36 -11.58
C GLY A 21 10.26 -0.79 -11.17
N ILE A 22 9.77 -1.91 -11.70
CA ILE A 22 8.46 -2.48 -11.33
C ILE A 22 8.44 -2.86 -9.85
N PHE A 23 9.48 -3.53 -9.37
CA PHE A 23 9.59 -3.91 -7.96
C PHE A 23 9.56 -2.68 -7.04
N ALA A 24 10.37 -1.66 -7.35
CA ALA A 24 10.40 -0.42 -6.58
C ALA A 24 9.04 0.28 -6.56
N LEU A 25 8.35 0.36 -7.71
CA LEU A 25 7.02 0.96 -7.82
C LEU A 25 5.98 0.19 -7.00
N ALA A 26 6.00 -1.15 -7.03
CA ALA A 26 5.10 -1.97 -6.24
C ALA A 26 5.27 -1.74 -4.73
N ASN A 27 6.52 -1.68 -4.25
CA ASN A 27 6.79 -1.39 -2.84
C ASN A 27 6.39 0.03 -2.45
N ALA A 28 6.66 1.02 -3.32
CA ALA A 28 6.21 2.40 -3.10
C ALA A 28 4.68 2.50 -3.03
N HIS A 29 3.97 1.72 -3.85
CA HIS A 29 2.51 1.65 -3.80
C HIS A 29 2.00 1.11 -2.46
N LEU A 30 2.61 0.06 -1.90
CA LEU A 30 2.24 -0.46 -0.58
C LEU A 30 2.41 0.60 0.52
N ILE A 31 3.51 1.36 0.50
CA ILE A 31 3.74 2.47 1.44
C ILE A 31 2.70 3.58 1.25
N HIS A 32 2.30 3.86 0.01
CA HIS A 32 1.24 4.83 -0.26
C HIS A 32 -0.10 4.37 0.34
N VAL A 33 -0.51 3.13 0.07
CA VAL A 33 -1.76 2.53 0.59
C VAL A 33 -1.77 2.53 2.11
N ALA A 34 -0.67 2.11 2.75
CA ALA A 34 -0.57 2.10 4.20
C ALA A 34 -0.80 3.48 4.84
N ARG A 35 -0.44 4.57 4.13
CA ARG A 35 -0.66 5.94 4.60
C ARG A 35 -2.02 6.51 4.21
N SER A 36 -2.52 6.19 3.02
CA SER A 36 -3.78 6.75 2.50
C SER A 36 -5.01 6.02 3.04
N SER A 37 -4.88 4.75 3.42
CA SER A 37 -5.96 3.93 3.96
C SER A 37 -6.11 4.05 5.48
N TRP A 38 -5.47 5.02 6.14
CA TRP A 38 -5.83 5.37 7.52
C TRP A 38 -7.20 6.03 7.51
N PRO A 39 -8.29 5.38 7.98
CA PRO A 39 -9.47 6.15 8.35
C PRO A 39 -9.01 7.09 9.47
N GLY A 40 -9.21 8.40 9.30
CA GLY A 40 -8.93 9.35 10.38
C GLY A 40 -9.51 8.83 11.69
N CYS A 41 -8.81 9.00 12.81
CA CYS A 41 -9.23 8.44 14.09
C CYS A 41 -10.65 8.91 14.43
N VAL A 42 -11.65 8.07 14.12
CA VAL A 42 -13.03 8.28 14.54
C VAL A 42 -13.01 8.18 16.06
N PRO A 43 -13.73 9.04 16.80
CA PRO A 43 -13.82 8.94 18.25
C PRO A 43 -14.53 7.62 18.62
N HIS A 44 -13.76 6.54 18.68
CA HIS A 44 -14.20 5.26 19.20
C HIS A 44 -14.26 5.37 20.72
N GLN A 45 -15.43 5.12 21.29
CA GLN A 45 -15.53 4.98 22.74
C GLN A 45 -14.79 3.72 23.17
N LYS A 46 -14.05 3.82 24.28
CA LYS A 46 -13.35 2.67 24.87
C LYS A 46 -14.41 1.67 25.36
N PRO A 47 -14.27 0.37 25.04
CA PRO A 47 -15.15 -0.66 25.58
C PRO A 47 -15.24 -0.54 27.11
N GLY A 48 -16.47 -0.54 27.66
CA GLY A 48 -16.72 -0.38 29.09
C GLY A 48 -17.01 1.05 29.57
N THR A 49 -16.96 2.05 28.68
CA THR A 49 -17.50 3.39 28.96
C THR A 49 -18.98 3.39 28.54
N ALA A 50 -19.90 3.73 29.45
CA ALA A 50 -21.35 3.58 29.22
C ALA A 50 -21.83 4.33 27.96
N PRO A 51 -22.49 3.67 26.99
CA PRO A 51 -22.88 4.29 25.74
C PRO A 51 -24.19 5.10 25.86
N GLY A 52 -24.20 6.31 25.31
CA GLY A 52 -25.43 6.87 24.75
C GLY A 52 -25.75 6.13 23.44
N ALA A 53 -27.02 5.87 23.15
CA ALA A 53 -27.50 4.99 22.08
C ALA A 53 -27.05 5.33 20.62
N SER A 54 -26.22 6.35 20.42
CA SER A 54 -25.80 6.90 19.13
C SER A 54 -24.28 6.81 18.85
N SER A 55 -23.48 6.13 19.68
CA SER A 55 -22.02 6.06 19.51
C SER A 55 -21.51 4.76 18.89
N LEU A 56 -20.59 4.87 17.94
CA LEU A 56 -19.86 3.74 17.34
C LEU A 56 -18.77 3.25 18.31
N SER A 57 -18.89 2.02 18.80
CA SER A 57 -17.85 1.36 19.62
C SER A 57 -16.74 0.78 18.74
N ALA A 58 -15.50 0.73 19.25
CA ALA A 58 -14.43 0.01 18.57
C ALA A 58 -14.81 -1.47 18.40
N ALA A 59 -14.43 -2.08 17.27
CA ALA A 59 -14.55 -3.52 17.07
C ALA A 59 -13.70 -4.25 18.13
N GLN A 60 -14.26 -5.28 18.74
CA GLN A 60 -13.57 -6.08 19.75
C GLN A 60 -12.46 -6.90 19.08
N SER A 61 -11.23 -6.83 19.59
CA SER A 61 -10.13 -7.70 19.11
C SER A 61 -10.44 -9.15 19.46
N SER A 62 -10.11 -10.08 18.55
CA SER A 62 -10.29 -11.52 18.76
C SER A 62 -9.15 -12.17 19.56
N CYS A 63 -8.33 -11.37 20.25
CA CYS A 63 -7.19 -11.80 21.05
C CYS A 63 -7.53 -11.72 22.53
#